data_AF-A0A2N3FC19-F1
#
_entry.id   AF-A0A2N3FC19-F1
#
_cell.length_a   1.000
_cell.length_b   1.000
_cell.length_c   1.000
_cell.angle_alpha   90.00
_cell.angle_beta   90.00
_cell.angle_gamma   90.00
#
_symmetry.space_group_name_H-M   'P 1'
#
loop_
_entity.id
_entity.type
_entity.pdbx_description
1 polymer ?
#
loop_
_entity_poly.entity_id
_entity_poly.type
_entity_poly.pdbx_seq_one_letter_code
_entity_poly.pdbx_strand_id
1 'polypeptide(L)'
;MIDGTEPTPDNVRDSAIPATYRRAPRTERFILTGVGIGLIVGLVLGAILPAGTGVGRGAAMLLMGLAGALAGGLITGAQAAVIEYVSGRSADRQRKVIEAEAATDFQPQDDEGTADGPR
;
A
#
# COMPACT_ATOMS: atom_id res chain seq x y z
N MET A 1 -39.07 -11.91 -3.66
CA MET A 1 -39.04 -10.45 -3.95
C MET A 1 -38.34 -9.85 -2.74
N ILE A 2 -37.02 -9.60 -2.82
CA ILE A 2 -36.26 -9.05 -1.69
C ILE A 2 -36.54 -7.55 -1.68
N ASP A 3 -37.22 -7.10 -0.62
CA ASP A 3 -37.58 -5.70 -0.42
C ASP A 3 -36.29 -4.87 -0.29
N GLY A 4 -36.10 -3.92 -1.21
CA GLY A 4 -34.96 -3.02 -1.28
C GLY A 4 -35.02 -1.97 -0.19
N THR A 5 -34.97 -2.41 1.07
CA THR A 5 -34.92 -1.52 2.22
C THR A 5 -33.55 -0.86 2.27
N GLU A 6 -33.55 0.43 1.92
CA GLU A 6 -32.41 1.31 2.08
C GLU A 6 -31.92 1.22 3.54
N PRO A 7 -30.63 0.90 3.78
CA PRO A 7 -30.15 0.60 5.12
C PRO A 7 -30.34 1.82 6.02
N THR A 8 -31.30 1.71 6.92
CA THR A 8 -31.64 2.73 7.91
C THR A 8 -30.57 2.70 9.01
N PRO A 9 -30.13 3.84 9.60
CA PRO A 9 -29.02 3.91 10.55
C PRO A 9 -29.06 2.91 11.72
N ASP A 10 -30.25 2.46 12.11
CA ASP A 10 -30.44 1.47 13.18
C ASP A 10 -30.09 0.02 12.76
N ASN A 11 -30.19 -0.32 11.46
CA ASN A 11 -29.92 -1.67 10.92
C ASN A 11 -28.52 -1.82 10.29
N VAL A 12 -27.70 -0.77 10.33
CA VAL A 12 -26.35 -0.77 9.73
C VAL A 12 -25.42 -1.75 10.44
N ARG A 13 -25.61 -2.00 11.74
CA ARG A 13 -24.74 -2.91 12.50
C ARG A 13 -24.95 -4.38 12.15
N ASP A 14 -26.18 -4.78 11.87
CA ASP A 14 -26.53 -6.17 11.56
C ASP A 14 -26.20 -6.55 10.10
N SER A 15 -26.02 -5.56 9.24
CA SER A 15 -25.65 -5.72 7.82
C SER A 15 -24.20 -5.30 7.50
N ALA A 16 -23.44 -4.84 8.51
CA ALA A 16 -22.08 -4.38 8.31
C ALA A 16 -21.10 -5.55 8.17
N ILE A 17 -20.59 -5.72 6.95
CA ILE A 17 -19.41 -6.55 6.70
C ILE A 17 -18.22 -5.89 7.42
N PRO A 18 -17.48 -6.61 8.29
CA PRO A 18 -16.32 -6.04 8.99
C PRO A 18 -15.21 -5.66 8.00
N ALA A 19 -15.17 -4.38 7.63
CA ALA A 19 -14.13 -3.83 6.78
C ALA A 19 -12.87 -3.52 7.62
N THR A 20 -11.83 -4.33 7.45
CA THR A 20 -10.52 -4.03 8.05
C THR A 20 -9.88 -2.85 7.32
N TYR A 21 -9.91 -1.66 7.93
CA TYR A 21 -9.22 -0.49 7.39
C TYR A 21 -7.71 -0.62 7.56
N ARG A 22 -6.99 -0.89 6.47
CA ARG A 22 -5.53 -0.85 6.47
C ARG A 22 -5.08 0.56 6.06
N ARG A 23 -4.35 1.25 6.95
CA ARG A 23 -3.68 2.52 6.60
C ARG A 23 -2.71 2.25 5.45
N ALA A 24 -2.85 2.99 4.36
CA ALA A 24 -1.90 2.94 3.25
C ALA A 24 -0.49 3.28 3.76
N PRO A 25 0.55 2.54 3.33
CA PRO A 25 1.92 2.84 3.70
C PRO A 25 2.29 4.24 3.20
N ARG A 26 2.91 5.05 4.05
CA ARG A 26 3.33 6.43 3.73
C ARG A 26 4.60 6.41 2.87
N THR A 27 4.50 5.87 1.66
CA THR A 27 5.60 5.70 0.69
C THR A 27 6.30 7.02 0.36
N GLU A 28 5.53 8.11 0.26
CA GLU A 28 6.06 9.47 0.05
C GLU A 28 7.13 9.85 1.10
N ARG A 29 6.83 9.63 2.38
CA ARG A 29 7.76 9.98 3.47
C ARG A 29 9.02 9.13 3.43
N PHE A 30 8.89 7.88 3.04
CA PHE A 30 10.02 6.96 2.91
C PHE A 30 10.98 7.39 1.78
N ILE A 31 10.42 7.77 0.62
CA ILE A 31 11.21 8.28 -0.50
C ILE A 31 11.90 9.60 -0.13
N LEU A 32 11.16 10.52 0.51
CA LEU A 32 11.72 11.79 0.98
C LEU A 32 12.90 11.59 1.95
N THR A 33 12.83 10.61 2.85
CA THR A 33 13.96 10.29 3.73
C THR A 33 15.18 9.79 2.96
N GLY A 34 14.97 8.96 1.93
CA GLY A 34 16.05 8.50 1.05
C GLY A 34 16.72 9.64 0.28
N VAL A 35 15.91 10.55 -0.28
CA VAL A 35 16.40 11.77 -0.95
C VAL A 35 17.21 12.63 0.02
N GLY A 36 16.71 12.87 1.23
CA GLY A 36 17.39 13.67 2.24
C GLY A 36 18.73 13.08 2.67
N ILE A 37 18.77 11.77 2.98
CA ILE A 37 20.01 11.08 3.37
C ILE A 37 21.00 11.08 2.20
N GLY A 38 20.55 10.76 0.99
CA GLY A 38 21.38 10.78 -0.20
C GLY A 38 21.97 12.16 -0.49
N LEU A 39 21.20 13.22 -0.30
CA LEU A 39 21.65 14.60 -0.45
C LEU A 39 22.75 14.94 0.56
N ILE A 40 22.57 14.59 1.83
CA ILE A 40 23.57 14.84 2.87
C ILE A 40 24.86 14.11 2.56
N VAL A 41 24.79 12.82 2.23
CA VAL A 41 25.97 12.01 1.89
C VAL A 41 26.68 12.59 0.65
N GLY A 42 25.92 12.96 -0.38
CA GLY A 42 26.46 13.60 -1.57
C GLY A 42 27.16 14.93 -1.28
N LEU A 43 26.58 15.79 -0.45
CA LEU A 43 27.22 17.04 -0.03
C LEU A 43 28.54 16.79 0.69
N VAL A 44 28.59 15.81 1.61
CA VAL A 44 29.80 15.44 2.34
C VAL A 44 30.88 14.93 1.37
N LEU A 45 30.51 14.08 0.41
CA LEU A 45 31.46 13.58 -0.60
C LEU A 45 31.99 14.70 -1.50
N GLY A 46 31.12 15.61 -1.95
CA GLY A 46 31.55 16.77 -2.72
C GLY A 46 32.43 17.75 -1.93
N ALA A 47 32.30 17.80 -0.60
CA ALA A 47 33.16 18.61 0.27
C ALA A 47 34.61 18.09 0.35
N ILE A 48 34.74 16.77 0.40
CA ILE A 48 36.03 16.06 0.46
C ILE A 48 36.74 16.13 -0.88
N LEU A 49 36.00 16.25 -1.98
CA LEU A 49 36.58 16.29 -3.32
C LEU A 49 37.54 17.48 -3.48
N PRO A 50 38.80 17.26 -3.90
CA PRO A 50 39.77 18.33 -4.08
C PRO A 50 39.43 19.14 -5.33
N ALA A 51 38.62 20.18 -5.15
CA ALA A 51 38.37 21.19 -6.18
C ALA A 51 39.32 22.38 -5.94
N GLY A 52 40.11 22.73 -6.95
CA GLY A 52 41.17 23.75 -6.85
C GLY A 52 40.71 25.19 -6.59
N THR A 53 39.40 25.47 -6.58
CA THR A 53 38.83 26.80 -6.29
C THR A 53 37.57 26.68 -5.44
N GLY A 54 37.25 27.72 -4.65
CA GLY A 54 36.03 27.75 -3.83
C GLY A 54 34.74 27.60 -4.64
N VAL A 55 34.68 28.20 -5.84
CA VAL A 55 33.57 28.03 -6.79
C VAL A 55 33.49 26.58 -7.30
N GLY A 56 34.64 25.96 -7.60
CA GLY A 56 34.69 24.54 -7.98
C GLY A 56 34.21 23.62 -6.86
N ARG A 57 34.48 23.98 -5.61
CA ARG A 57 34.09 23.19 -4.43
C ARG A 57 32.59 23.27 -4.15
N GLY A 58 32.00 24.47 -4.26
CA GLY A 58 30.55 24.65 -4.15
C GLY A 58 29.79 23.92 -5.25
N ALA A 59 30.28 23.99 -6.49
CA ALA A 59 29.69 23.25 -7.62
C ALA A 59 29.80 21.72 -7.42
N ALA A 60 30.96 21.22 -6.97
CA ALA A 60 31.16 19.80 -6.69
C ALA A 60 30.24 19.29 -5.57
N MET A 61 30.08 20.05 -4.48
CA MET A 61 29.13 19.77 -3.41
C MET A 61 27.71 19.67 -3.95
N LEU A 62 27.23 20.68 -4.69
CA LEU A 62 25.86 20.68 -5.23
C LEU A 62 25.61 19.53 -6.20
N LEU A 63 26.54 19.27 -7.13
CA LEU A 63 26.41 18.17 -8.09
C LEU A 63 26.37 16.82 -7.38
N MET A 64 27.28 16.58 -6.43
CA MET A 64 27.28 15.34 -5.67
C MET A 64 26.07 15.22 -4.75
N GLY A 65 25.62 16.32 -4.14
CA GLY A 65 24.39 16.38 -3.35
C GLY A 65 23.16 15.99 -4.18
N LEU A 66 22.99 16.57 -5.37
CA LEU A 66 21.89 16.24 -6.28
C LEU A 66 21.99 14.80 -6.79
N ALA A 67 23.18 14.33 -7.14
CA ALA A 67 23.40 12.94 -7.55
C ALA A 67 23.06 11.96 -6.42
N GLY A 68 23.49 12.27 -5.19
CA GLY A 68 23.17 11.49 -4.01
C GLY A 68 21.67 11.50 -3.70
N ALA A 69 21.01 12.65 -3.80
CA ALA A 69 19.57 12.80 -3.61
C ALA A 69 18.77 11.92 -4.60
N LEU A 70 19.15 11.95 -5.88
CA LEU A 70 18.57 11.12 -6.92
C LEU A 70 18.79 9.63 -6.64
N ALA A 71 20.02 9.23 -6.31
CA ALA A 71 20.34 7.84 -6.00
C ALA A 71 19.56 7.34 -4.77
N GLY A 72 19.53 8.12 -3.68
CA GLY A 72 18.81 7.78 -2.46
C GLY A 72 17.30 7.69 -2.66
N GLY A 73 16.72 8.63 -3.43
CA GLY A 73 15.31 8.60 -3.83
C GLY A 73 14.96 7.40 -4.70
N LEU A 74 15.83 7.05 -5.65
CA LEU A 74 15.62 5.89 -6.52
C LEU A 74 15.67 4.58 -5.75
N ILE A 75 16.65 4.41 -4.85
CA ILE A 75 16.82 3.21 -4.03
C ILE A 75 15.62 3.01 -3.10
N THR A 76 15.21 4.07 -2.40
CA THR A 76 14.06 4.01 -1.47
C THR A 76 12.74 3.89 -2.21
N GLY A 77 12.60 4.54 -3.36
CA GLY A 77 11.43 4.39 -4.24
C GLY A 77 11.29 2.98 -4.80
N ALA A 78 12.38 2.38 -5.25
CA ALA A 78 12.39 0.98 -5.69
C ALA A 78 11.98 0.03 -4.56
N GLN A 79 12.53 0.22 -3.34
CA GLN A 79 12.13 -0.57 -2.18
C GLN A 79 10.64 -0.38 -1.84
N ALA A 80 10.13 0.85 -1.86
CA ALA A 80 8.72 1.13 -1.62
C ALA A 80 7.83 0.43 -2.65
N ALA A 81 8.20 0.47 -3.93
CA ALA A 81 7.47 -0.20 -5.00
C ALA A 81 7.47 -1.73 -4.84
N VAL A 82 8.60 -2.33 -4.40
CA VAL A 82 8.69 -3.77 -4.13
C VAL A 82 7.80 -4.17 -2.95
N ILE A 83 7.81 -3.38 -1.86
CA ILE A 83 6.95 -3.64 -0.69
C ILE A 83 5.48 -3.60 -1.10
N GLU A 84 5.08 -2.59 -1.88
CA GLU A 84 3.71 -2.48 -2.38
C GLU A 84 3.34 -3.67 -3.29
N TYR A 85 4.24 -4.07 -4.20
CA TYR A 85 4.03 -5.19 -5.10
C TYR A 85 3.86 -6.53 -4.36
N VAL A 86 4.69 -6.80 -3.34
CA VAL A 86 4.61 -8.02 -2.52
C VAL A 86 3.37 -8.01 -1.63
N SER A 87 3.03 -6.85 -1.06
CA SER A 87 1.84 -6.69 -0.20
C SER A 87 0.53 -6.78 -0.98
N GLY A 88 0.46 -6.18 -2.18
CA GLY A 88 -0.71 -6.22 -3.06
C GLY A 88 -1.10 -7.64 -3.44
N ARG A 89 -0.12 -8.52 -3.71
CA ARG A 89 -0.36 -9.94 -4.02
C ARG A 89 -1.00 -10.70 -2.86
N SER A 90 -0.73 -10.30 -1.62
CA SER A 90 -1.35 -10.90 -0.43
C SER A 90 -2.75 -10.34 -0.17
N ALA A 91 -2.96 -9.05 -0.44
CA ALA A 91 -4.27 -8.41 -0.35
C ALA A 91 -5.26 -8.99 -1.38
N ASP A 92 -4.82 -9.21 -2.61
CA ASP A 92 -5.64 -9.83 -3.66
C ASP A 92 -6.03 -11.28 -3.31
N ARG A 93 -5.14 -12.03 -2.65
CA ARG A 93 -5.46 -13.39 -2.17
C ARG A 93 -6.48 -13.35 -1.05
N GLN A 94 -6.33 -12.45 -0.07
CA GLN A 94 -7.31 -12.30 1.01
C GLN A 94 -8.67 -11.87 0.47
N ARG A 95 -8.71 -10.95 -0.50
CA ARG A 95 -9.96 -10.53 -1.15
C ARG A 95 -10.68 -11.72 -1.81
N LYS A 96 -9.95 -12.58 -2.53
CA LYS A 96 -10.51 -13.80 -3.14
C LYS A 96 -11.02 -14.80 -2.10
N VAL A 97 -10.37 -14.92 -0.95
CA VAL A 97 -10.83 -15.80 0.13
C VAL A 97 -12.12 -15.26 0.74
N ILE A 98 -12.18 -13.96 1.03
CA ILE A 98 -13.39 -13.31 1.57
C ILE A 98 -14.54 -13.41 0.54
N GLU A 99 -14.27 -13.22 -0.74
CA GLU A 99 -15.26 -13.36 -1.82
C GLU A 99 -15.75 -14.81 -1.98
N ALA A 100 -14.86 -15.80 -1.84
CA ALA A 100 -15.23 -17.21 -1.86
C ALA A 100 -16.06 -17.62 -0.63
N GLU A 101 -15.72 -17.09 0.56
CA GLU A 101 -16.46 -17.32 1.80
C GLU A 101 -17.86 -16.69 1.71
N ALA A 102 -17.95 -15.44 1.24
CA ALA A 102 -19.24 -14.77 1.00
C ALA A 102 -20.09 -15.47 -0.07
N ALA A 103 -19.48 -16.04 -1.12
CA ALA A 103 -20.21 -16.80 -2.13
C ALA A 103 -20.75 -18.14 -1.61
N THR A 104 -20.12 -18.71 -0.58
CA THR A 104 -20.54 -19.99 0.02
C THR A 104 -21.67 -19.78 1.02
N ASP A 105 -21.65 -18.68 1.77
CA ASP A 105 -22.67 -18.34 2.79
C ASP A 105 -24.02 -17.91 2.18
N PHE A 106 -24.04 -17.58 0.88
CA PHE A 106 -25.23 -17.22 0.11
C PHE A 106 -25.83 -18.39 -0.71
N GLN A 107 -25.46 -19.66 -0.44
CA GLN A 107 -26.23 -20.75 -1.02
C GLN A 107 -27.67 -20.66 -0.47
N PRO A 108 -28.70 -20.48 -1.33
CA PRO A 108 -30.07 -20.56 -0.87
C PRO A 108 -30.23 -21.94 -0.24
N GLN A 109 -30.72 -22.00 1.00
CA GLN A 109 -31.18 -23.26 1.57
C GLN A 109 -32.29 -23.75 0.65
N ASP A 110 -31.97 -24.74 -0.18
CA ASP A 110 -32.94 -25.54 -0.89
C ASP A 110 -33.74 -26.23 0.21
N ASP A 111 -34.85 -25.62 0.62
CA ASP A 111 -35.90 -26.28 1.38
C ASP A 111 -36.49 -27.37 0.48
N GLU A 112 -35.73 -28.45 0.27
CA GLU A 112 -36.24 -29.73 -0.20
C GLU A 112 -37.08 -30.31 0.94
N GLY A 113 -38.28 -29.74 1.09
CA GLY A 113 -39.36 -30.27 1.89
C GLY A 113 -39.66 -31.68 1.43
N THR A 114 -39.01 -32.64 2.08
CA THR A 114 -39.33 -34.06 2.05
C THR A 114 -40.71 -34.23 2.68
N ALA A 115 -41.75 -33.99 1.89
CA ALA A 115 -43.11 -34.43 2.16
C ALA A 115 -43.29 -35.83 1.57
N ASP A 116 -42.59 -36.81 2.14
CA ASP A 116 -42.93 -38.23 1.96
C ASP A 116 -43.21 -38.84 3.34
N GLY A 117 -44.48 -38.80 3.72
CA GLY A 117 -45.03 -39.55 4.85
C GLY A 117 -46.09 -40.52 4.30
N PRO A 118 -46.05 -41.82 4.67
CA PRO A 118 -46.86 -42.83 4.00
C PRO A 118 -48.32 -42.82 4.48
N ARG A 119 -49.21 -42.84 3.47
CA ARG A 119 -50.62 -43.26 3.39
C ARG A 119 -51.42 -43.48 4.68
#